data_AF-X0S2W1-F1
#
_entry.id   AF-X0S2W1-F1
#
_cell.length_a   1.000
_cell.length_b   1.000
_cell.length_c   1.000
_cell.angle_alpha   90.00
_cell.angle_beta   90.00
_cell.angle_gamma   90.00
#
_symmetry.space_group_name_H-M   'P 1'
#
loop_
_entity.id
_entity.type
_entity.pdbx_description
1 polymer ?
#
loop_
_entity_poly.entity_id
_entity_poly.type
_entity_poly.pdbx_seq_one_letter_code
_entity_poly.pdbx_strand_id
1 'polypeptide(L)'
;MPVTPFHLGPVLLLGILVFPALYLPGLLIGSVIVDIEPFLYLSHGIGPHPHAIMHTYLGGTVVGIILGLILFSFRKIIRRIMNPIRLGQDSSLRNIIASSVLGVYSHVFLDS
;
A
#
# COMPACT_ATOMS: atom_id res chain seq x y z
N MET A 1 -10.49 10.15 -1.16
CA MET A 1 -10.16 11.60 -1.19
C MET A 1 -8.85 11.78 -1.96
N PRO A 2 -8.66 12.83 -2.78
CA PRO A 2 -7.46 12.90 -3.60
C PRO A 2 -6.22 13.16 -2.74
N VAL A 3 -5.33 12.18 -2.68
CA VAL A 3 -3.94 12.33 -2.20
C VAL A 3 -3.87 12.76 -0.73
N THR A 4 -4.19 11.85 0.18
CA THR A 4 -4.12 12.16 1.62
C THR A 4 -3.34 11.11 2.40
N PRO A 5 -2.49 11.51 3.37
CA PRO A 5 -1.93 10.55 4.33
C PRO A 5 -3.00 10.01 5.30
N PHE A 6 -4.28 10.32 5.09
CA PHE A 6 -5.39 9.92 5.96
C PHE A 6 -5.46 8.40 6.09
N HIS A 7 -5.17 7.67 5.01
CA HIS A 7 -5.23 6.21 4.96
C HIS A 7 -4.08 5.55 5.74
N LEU A 8 -2.97 6.24 5.96
CA LEU A 8 -1.84 5.71 6.75
C LEU A 8 -2.23 5.47 8.21
N GLY A 9 -3.08 6.31 8.81
CA GLY A 9 -3.47 6.20 10.21
C GLY A 9 -4.24 4.91 10.53
N PRO A 10 -5.42 4.68 9.90
CA PRO A 10 -6.19 3.45 10.07
C PRO A 10 -5.39 2.19 9.68
N VAL A 11 -4.58 2.27 8.63
CA VAL A 11 -3.79 1.14 8.15
C VAL A 11 -2.62 0.83 9.09
N LEU A 12 -1.97 1.84 9.67
CA LEU A 12 -0.96 1.63 10.69
C LEU A 12 -1.57 1.03 11.96
N LEU A 13 -2.76 1.48 12.38
CA LEU A 13 -3.49 0.88 13.50
C LEU A 13 -3.75 -0.61 13.23
N LEU A 14 -4.27 -0.96 12.06
CA LEU A 14 -4.46 -2.35 11.65
C LEU A 14 -3.14 -3.13 11.69
N GLY A 15 -2.07 -2.57 11.11
CA GLY A 15 -0.74 -3.17 11.06
C GLY A 15 -0.13 -3.42 12.43
N ILE A 16 -0.38 -2.55 13.41
CA ILE A 16 0.06 -2.72 14.81
C ILE A 16 -0.78 -3.79 15.51
N LEU A 17 -2.10 -3.79 15.34
CA LEU A 17 -3.00 -4.77 15.97
C LEU A 17 -2.68 -6.21 15.58
N VAL A 18 -2.19 -6.42 14.35
CA VAL A 18 -1.83 -7.74 13.82
C VAL A 18 -0.32 -7.97 13.72
N PHE A 19 0.50 -7.10 14.32
CA PHE A 19 1.96 -7.25 14.30
C PHE A 19 2.40 -8.55 15.01
N PRO A 20 3.40 -9.30 14.51
CA PRO A 20 4.23 -9.08 13.31
C PRO A 20 3.74 -9.81 12.06
N ALA A 21 2.47 -10.23 12.01
CA ALA A 21 1.97 -11.12 10.95
C ALA A 21 2.07 -10.50 9.55
N LEU A 22 1.83 -9.20 9.42
CA LEU A 22 1.90 -8.47 8.15
C LEU A 22 3.25 -7.81 7.94
N TYR A 23 3.62 -7.61 6.68
CA TYR A 23 4.77 -6.84 6.25
C TYR A 23 4.43 -5.34 6.20
N LEU A 24 4.85 -4.58 7.21
CA LEU A 24 4.45 -3.18 7.40
C LEU A 24 4.76 -2.28 6.19
N PRO A 25 5.94 -2.36 5.54
CA PRO A 25 6.22 -1.54 4.36
C PRO A 25 5.24 -1.79 3.22
N GLY A 26 4.86 -3.06 3.01
CA GLY A 26 3.88 -3.43 1.99
C GLY A 26 2.52 -2.84 2.30
N LEU A 27 2.08 -2.99 3.56
CA LEU A 27 0.81 -2.48 4.04
C LEU A 27 0.71 -0.95 3.91
N LEU A 28 1.72 -0.22 4.39
CA LEU A 28 1.73 1.25 4.39
C LEU A 28 1.84 1.82 2.97
N ILE A 29 2.77 1.32 2.15
CA ILE A 29 2.93 1.81 0.77
C ILE A 29 1.69 1.44 -0.06
N GLY A 30 1.13 0.24 0.14
CA GLY A 30 -0.10 -0.19 -0.51
C GLY A 30 -1.27 0.75 -0.21
N SER A 31 -1.35 1.28 1.02
CA SER A 31 -2.42 2.20 1.42
C SER A 31 -2.32 3.63 0.89
N VAL A 32 -1.31 3.94 0.08
CA VAL A 32 -1.16 5.28 -0.52
C VAL A 32 -0.82 5.22 -2.01
N ILE A 33 -0.35 4.08 -2.53
CA ILE A 33 0.11 3.98 -3.92
C ILE A 33 -0.98 4.25 -4.95
N VAL A 34 -2.25 3.94 -4.62
CA VAL A 34 -3.36 4.17 -5.54
C VAL A 34 -3.71 5.64 -5.71
N ASP A 35 -3.28 6.52 -4.80
CA ASP A 35 -3.43 7.97 -4.94
C ASP A 35 -2.61 8.56 -6.11
N ILE A 36 -1.68 7.80 -6.70
CA ILE A 36 -0.98 8.21 -7.92
C ILE A 36 -1.99 8.48 -9.05
N GLU A 37 -3.06 7.69 -9.15
CA GLU A 37 -4.09 7.88 -10.17
C GLU A 37 -4.78 9.25 -10.07
N PRO A 38 -5.47 9.60 -8.95
CA PRO A 38 -6.08 10.92 -8.80
C PRO A 38 -5.06 12.05 -8.83
N PHE A 39 -3.83 11.84 -8.34
CA PHE A 39 -2.76 12.84 -8.44
C PHE A 39 -2.47 13.21 -9.91
N LEU A 40 -2.35 12.20 -10.80
CA LEU A 40 -2.09 12.42 -12.21
C LEU A 40 -3.27 13.09 -12.93
N TYR A 41 -4.51 12.71 -12.62
CA TYR A 41 -5.70 13.36 -13.17
C TYR A 41 -5.75 14.84 -12.79
N LEU A 42 -5.50 15.17 -11.51
CA LEU A 42 -5.46 16.54 -11.02
C LEU A 42 -4.30 17.34 -11.60
N SER A 43 -3.10 16.77 -11.70
CA SER A 43 -1.92 17.47 -12.21
C SER A 43 -2.02 17.81 -13.70
N HIS A 44 -2.77 17.04 -14.48
CA HIS A 44 -2.96 17.25 -15.91
C HIS A 44 -4.30 17.92 -16.25
N GLY A 45 -5.12 18.28 -15.25
CA GLY A 45 -6.43 18.91 -15.46
C GLY A 45 -7.45 18.02 -16.17
N ILE A 46 -7.28 16.70 -16.11
CA ILE A 46 -8.10 15.72 -16.83
C ILE A 46 -9.35 15.41 -15.98
N GLY A 47 -10.33 16.32 -15.97
CA GLY A 47 -11.69 16.05 -15.47
C GLY A 47 -11.84 15.51 -14.02
N PRO A 48 -13.08 15.29 -13.55
CA PRO A 48 -13.35 14.93 -12.16
C PRO A 48 -13.51 13.41 -12.01
N HIS A 49 -12.50 12.63 -12.39
CA HIS A 49 -12.49 11.17 -12.16
C HIS A 49 -11.48 10.82 -11.06
N PRO A 50 -11.83 10.94 -9.77
CA PRO A 50 -10.89 10.68 -8.69
C PRO A 50 -10.60 9.18 -8.52
N HIS A 51 -11.52 8.33 -8.99
CA HIS A 51 -11.49 6.87 -8.77
C HIS A 51 -11.70 6.17 -10.11
N ALA A 52 -10.61 5.88 -10.81
CA ALA A 52 -10.64 5.14 -12.06
C ALA A 52 -10.22 3.68 -11.79
N ILE A 53 -9.30 3.12 -12.56
CA ILE A 53 -9.02 1.68 -12.54
C ILE A 53 -8.30 1.29 -11.24
N MET A 54 -7.37 2.12 -10.73
CA MET A 54 -6.59 1.80 -9.53
C MET A 54 -7.45 1.72 -8.25
N HIS A 55 -8.58 2.41 -8.24
CA HIS A 55 -9.54 2.42 -7.12
C HIS A 55 -10.63 1.34 -7.23
N THR A 56 -10.52 0.41 -8.19
CA THR A 56 -11.34 -0.81 -8.20
C THR A 56 -10.64 -1.93 -7.43
N TYR A 57 -11.38 -2.86 -6.82
CA TYR A 57 -10.74 -4.03 -6.19
C TYR A 57 -9.87 -4.81 -7.16
N LEU A 58 -10.32 -5.02 -8.41
CA LEU A 58 -9.58 -5.76 -9.43
C LEU A 58 -8.28 -5.03 -9.83
N GLY A 59 -8.37 -3.73 -10.17
CA GLY A 59 -7.19 -2.93 -10.52
C GLY A 59 -6.25 -2.77 -9.32
N GLY A 60 -6.81 -2.56 -8.13
CA GLY A 60 -6.08 -2.52 -6.88
C GLY A 60 -5.35 -3.82 -6.55
N THR A 61 -5.92 -5.00 -6.87
CA THR A 61 -5.20 -6.29 -6.76
C THR A 61 -3.96 -6.29 -7.63
N VAL A 62 -4.07 -5.86 -8.89
CA VAL A 62 -2.94 -5.82 -9.83
C VAL A 62 -1.86 -4.86 -9.32
N VAL A 63 -2.24 -3.66 -8.86
CA VAL A 63 -1.33 -2.69 -8.25
C VAL A 63 -0.64 -3.27 -7.01
N GLY A 64 -1.39 -3.92 -6.12
CA GLY A 64 -0.86 -4.56 -4.91
C GLY A 64 0.13 -5.69 -5.20
N ILE A 65 -0.13 -6.52 -6.23
CA ILE A 65 0.80 -7.58 -6.67
C ILE A 65 2.08 -6.97 -7.25
N ILE A 66 1.96 -5.99 -8.15
CA ILE A 66 3.12 -5.29 -8.74
C ILE A 66 3.97 -4.65 -7.64
N LEU A 67 3.34 -3.94 -6.70
CA LEU A 67 4.01 -3.37 -5.54
C LEU A 67 4.74 -4.45 -4.73
N GLY A 68 4.06 -5.56 -4.43
CA GLY A 68 4.65 -6.66 -3.66
C GLY A 68 5.89 -7.26 -4.34
N LEU A 69 5.88 -7.42 -5.67
CA LEU A 69 7.03 -7.88 -6.45
C LEU A 69 8.19 -6.88 -6.42
N ILE A 70 7.90 -5.59 -6.54
CA ILE A 70 8.90 -4.53 -6.41
C ILE A 70 9.52 -4.58 -5.02
N LEU A 71 8.72 -4.58 -3.96
CA LEU A 71 9.21 -4.61 -2.57
C LEU A 71 10.01 -5.88 -2.28
N PHE A 72 9.60 -7.04 -2.80
CA PHE A 72 10.36 -8.28 -2.66
C PHE A 72 11.75 -8.18 -3.30
N SER A 73 11.87 -7.50 -4.43
CA SER A 73 13.15 -7.27 -5.11
C SER A 73 14.07 -6.39 -4.27
N PHE A 74 13.51 -5.41 -3.54
CA PHE A 74 14.23 -4.50 -2.65
C PHE A 74 14.29 -4.95 -1.18
N ARG A 75 13.78 -6.14 -0.83
CA ARG A 75 13.59 -6.57 0.57
C ARG A 75 14.85 -6.51 1.44
N LYS A 76 16.03 -6.74 0.84
CA LYS A 76 17.32 -6.65 1.57
C LYS A 76 17.64 -5.22 2.00
N ILE A 77 17.33 -4.24 1.15
CA ILE A 77 17.52 -2.81 1.43
C ILE A 77 16.49 -2.36 2.47
N ILE A 78 15.22 -2.71 2.26
CA ILE A 78 14.13 -2.38 3.19
C ILE A 78 14.44 -2.94 4.59
N ARG A 79 14.91 -4.19 4.67
CA ARG A 79 15.31 -4.79 5.96
C ARG A 79 16.43 -4.02 6.66
N ARG A 80 17.43 -3.51 5.93
CA ARG A 80 18.49 -2.67 6.53
C ARG A 80 17.91 -1.39 7.13
N ILE A 81 16.93 -0.78 6.48
CA ILE A 81 16.23 0.42 6.96
C ILE A 81 15.34 0.12 8.17
N MET A 82 14.70 -1.06 8.20
CA MET A 82 13.81 -1.47 9.29
C MET A 82 14.53 -2.02 10.52
N ASN A 83 15.74 -2.58 10.36
CA ASN A 83 16.52 -3.19 11.44
C ASN A 83 16.74 -2.26 12.66
N PRO A 84 17.05 -0.96 12.51
CA PRO A 84 17.16 -0.02 13.63
C PRO A 84 15.89 0.09 14.48
N ILE A 85 14.72 -0.06 13.85
CA ILE A 85 13.40 0.04 14.47
C ILE A 85 13.01 -1.31 15.12
N ARG A 86 13.84 -2.36 14.95
CA ARG A 86 13.66 -3.71 15.52
C ARG A 86 12.31 -4.37 15.19
N LEU A 87 11.70 -3.99 14.07
CA LEU A 87 10.45 -4.60 13.59
C LEU A 87 10.78 -5.87 12.80
N GLY A 88 10.90 -6.99 13.52
CA GLY A 88 11.08 -8.31 12.93
C GLY A 88 9.80 -8.81 12.26
N GLN A 89 9.76 -8.85 10.94
CA GLN A 89 8.60 -9.28 10.15
C GLN A 89 9.03 -10.32 9.11
N ASP A 90 8.16 -11.28 8.82
CA ASP A 90 8.39 -12.21 7.72
C ASP A 90 8.43 -11.43 6.39
N SER A 91 9.53 -11.61 5.65
CA SER A 91 9.76 -10.99 4.33
C SER A 91 9.67 -12.02 3.20
N SER A 92 8.91 -13.10 3.41
CA SER A 92 8.50 -14.01 2.36
C SER A 92 7.70 -13.28 1.27
N LEU A 93 7.83 -13.75 0.02
CA LEU A 93 7.12 -13.16 -1.12
C LEU A 93 5.60 -13.12 -0.88
N ARG A 94 5.06 -14.22 -0.32
CA ARG A 94 3.64 -14.34 0.01
C ARG A 94 3.21 -13.26 1.00
N ASN A 95 3.96 -13.06 2.08
CA ASN A 95 3.59 -12.06 3.10
C ASN A 95 3.66 -10.63 2.55
N ILE A 96 4.69 -10.34 1.75
CA ILE A 96 4.87 -9.03 1.13
C ILE A 96 3.69 -8.73 0.17
N ILE A 97 3.36 -9.65 -0.75
CA ILE A 97 2.24 -9.47 -1.68
C ILE A 97 0.92 -9.34 -0.92
N ALA A 98 0.66 -10.24 0.04
CA ALA A 98 -0.58 -10.22 0.81
C ALA A 98 -0.74 -8.88 1.54
N SER A 99 0.31 -8.40 2.20
CA SER A 99 0.29 -7.13 2.93
C SER A 99 0.11 -5.93 1.99
N SER A 100 0.76 -5.93 0.81
CA SER A 100 0.58 -4.89 -0.20
C SER A 100 -0.84 -4.83 -0.74
N VAL A 101 -1.45 -5.97 -1.06
CA VAL A 101 -2.87 -6.02 -1.48
C VAL A 101 -3.80 -5.56 -0.36
N LEU A 102 -3.55 -5.99 0.89
CA LEU A 102 -4.33 -5.57 2.05
C LEU A 102 -4.25 -4.05 2.28
N GLY A 103 -3.09 -3.45 2.06
CA GLY A 103 -2.89 -2.00 2.11
C GLY A 103 -3.74 -1.28 1.07
N VAL A 104 -3.69 -1.74 -0.19
CA VAL A 104 -4.52 -1.20 -1.28
C VAL A 104 -6.01 -1.36 -0.98
N TYR A 105 -6.43 -2.53 -0.50
CA TYR A 105 -7.84 -2.78 -0.18
C TYR A 105 -8.32 -1.91 0.97
N SER A 106 -7.46 -1.65 1.95
CA SER A 106 -7.78 -0.73 3.05
C SER A 106 -7.97 0.69 2.52
N HIS A 107 -7.14 1.13 1.57
CA HIS A 107 -7.34 2.42 0.89
C HIS A 107 -8.67 2.47 0.16
N VAL A 108 -8.91 1.52 -0.74
CA VAL A 108 -10.14 1.46 -1.54
C VAL A 108 -11.39 1.39 -0.65
N PHE A 109 -11.35 0.62 0.43
CA PHE A 109 -12.45 0.52 1.39
C PHE A 109 -12.75 1.85 2.11
N LEU A 110 -11.73 2.61 2.47
CA LEU A 110 -11.89 3.92 3.13
C LEU A 110 -12.32 5.03 2.17
N ASP A 111 -12.02 4.87 0.87
CA ASP A 111 -12.44 5.79 -0.19
C ASP A 111 -13.78 5.41 -0.86
N SER A 112 -14.34 4.25 -0.50
CA SER A 112 -15.67 3.78 -0.94
C SER A 112 -16.79 4.45 -0.15
#